data_AF-A0A2W7LTW6-F1
#
_entry.id   AF-A0A2W7LTW6-F1
#
_cell.length_a   1.000
_cell.length_b   1.000
_cell.length_c   1.000
_cell.angle_alpha   90.00
_cell.angle_beta   90.00
_cell.angle_gamma   90.00
#
_symmetry.space_group_name_H-M   'P 1'
#
loop_
_entity.id
_entity.type
_entity.pdbx_description
1 polymer ?
#
loop_
_entity_poly.entity_id
_entity_poly.type
_entity_poly.pdbx_seq_one_letter_code
_entity_poly.pdbx_strand_id
1 'polypeptide(L)'
;MLASGCSQQQGNDIVSQFREGKPQEFLQTSVDRIATLAMRDNLDSLYLLMSKLYLRNPDELKKSGFLDARTAGKQVRMAIEQQQPLPTLGGKKDLAALSYAMSPEFLGDRVGAFIYAIGSMLVTAHGNRLEFYMTDVINPTFVSNAARNIEKATWILSQRQNKNGEPLLFSNEISEEGSNLSFAVEFGKIVARLDLLTQMLDERYRRIGLNYAQSLLFLNFLPVQ
;
A
#
# COMPACT_ATOMS: atom_id res chain seq x y z
N MET A 1 21.21 9.90 -50.48
CA MET A 1 20.51 9.96 -49.19
C MET A 1 19.40 8.93 -49.22
N LEU A 2 19.53 7.84 -48.45
CA LEU A 2 18.47 6.85 -48.27
C LEU A 2 17.91 7.06 -46.86
N ALA A 3 16.64 7.45 -46.78
CA ALA A 3 15.90 7.54 -45.53
C ALA A 3 15.28 6.16 -45.25
N SER A 4 15.84 5.43 -44.29
CA SER A 4 15.21 4.23 -43.73
C SER A 4 14.29 4.65 -42.59
N GLY A 5 12.98 4.53 -42.80
CA GLY A 5 11.96 4.71 -41.76
C GLY A 5 11.85 3.45 -40.90
N CYS A 6 12.07 3.57 -39.59
CA CYS A 6 11.80 2.53 -38.61
C CYS A 6 10.28 2.47 -38.34
N SER A 7 9.61 1.41 -38.80
CA SER A 7 8.18 1.14 -38.54
C SER A 7 7.94 -0.20 -37.83
N GLN A 8 8.99 -1.00 -37.55
CA GLN A 8 8.82 -2.40 -37.14
C GLN A 8 8.86 -2.69 -35.63
N GLN A 9 8.97 -1.70 -34.76
CA GLN A 9 9.17 -1.95 -33.33
C GLN A 9 7.85 -2.15 -32.55
N GLN A 10 6.74 -1.58 -33.03
CA GLN A 10 5.47 -1.56 -32.29
C GLN A 10 4.70 -2.90 -32.31
N GLY A 11 4.89 -3.72 -33.36
CA GLY A 11 4.19 -5.01 -33.50
C GLY A 11 4.75 -6.12 -32.60
N ASN A 12 6.07 -6.15 -32.38
CA ASN A 12 6.70 -7.12 -31.49
C ASN A 12 6.39 -6.85 -30.01
N ASP A 13 6.22 -5.57 -29.64
CA ASP A 13 5.86 -5.16 -28.28
C ASP A 13 4.43 -5.57 -27.89
N ILE A 14 3.49 -5.58 -28.84
CA ILE A 14 2.13 -6.04 -28.58
C ILE A 14 2.11 -7.55 -28.34
N VAL A 15 2.84 -8.33 -29.15
CA VAL A 15 2.88 -9.80 -29.03
C VAL A 15 3.59 -10.24 -27.74
N SER A 16 4.64 -9.54 -27.30
CA SER A 16 5.28 -9.80 -26.01
C SER A 16 4.38 -9.45 -24.83
N GLN A 17 3.68 -8.31 -24.86
CA GLN A 17 2.69 -7.93 -23.85
C GLN A 17 1.55 -8.96 -23.73
N PHE A 18 1.07 -9.52 -24.85
CA PHE A 18 0.08 -10.60 -24.84
C PHE A 18 0.61 -11.91 -24.25
N ARG A 19 1.91 -12.21 -24.39
CA ARG A 19 2.55 -13.39 -23.82
C ARG A 19 2.85 -13.25 -22.33
N GLU A 20 3.08 -12.03 -21.86
CA GLU A 20 3.37 -11.72 -20.46
C GLU A 20 2.09 -11.46 -19.63
N GLY A 21 0.97 -11.12 -20.27
CA GLY A 21 -0.31 -10.89 -19.60
C GLY A 21 -0.87 -12.16 -18.96
N LYS A 22 -1.15 -12.11 -17.65
CA LYS A 22 -1.84 -13.22 -16.98
C LYS A 22 -3.31 -13.28 -17.43
N PRO A 23 -3.88 -14.46 -17.71
CA PRO A 23 -5.28 -14.58 -18.16
C PRO A 23 -6.32 -13.92 -17.23
N GLN A 24 -6.01 -13.79 -15.95
CA GLN A 24 -6.87 -13.12 -14.96
C GLN A 24 -6.98 -11.60 -15.21
N GLU A 25 -6.01 -10.98 -15.88
CA GLU A 25 -6.00 -9.54 -16.15
C GLU A 25 -7.11 -9.10 -17.11
N PHE A 26 -7.61 -10.01 -17.95
CA PHE A 26 -8.76 -9.74 -18.83
C PHE A 26 -10.07 -9.44 -18.08
N LEU A 27 -10.15 -9.81 -16.80
CA LEU A 27 -11.28 -9.52 -15.93
C LEU A 27 -11.12 -8.20 -15.14
N GLN A 28 -10.04 -7.47 -15.38
CA GLN A 28 -9.74 -6.19 -14.74
C GLN A 28 -10.04 -5.03 -15.69
N THR A 29 -10.77 -4.03 -15.23
CA THR A 29 -10.79 -2.73 -15.91
C THR A 29 -9.45 -2.02 -15.71
N SER A 30 -9.18 -0.94 -16.45
CA SER A 30 -7.97 -0.13 -16.25
C SER A 30 -7.84 0.38 -14.81
N VAL A 31 -8.95 0.73 -14.14
CA VAL A 31 -8.95 1.17 -12.74
C VAL A 31 -8.63 0.01 -11.80
N ASP A 32 -9.19 -1.19 -12.06
CA ASP A 32 -8.91 -2.37 -11.24
C ASP A 32 -7.44 -2.82 -11.37
N ARG A 33 -6.87 -2.71 -12.58
CA ARG A 33 -5.45 -2.96 -12.83
C ARG A 33 -4.56 -1.98 -12.07
N ILE A 34 -4.89 -0.68 -12.11
CA ILE A 34 -4.17 0.35 -11.36
C ILE A 34 -4.27 0.11 -9.85
N ALA A 35 -5.45 -0.25 -9.34
CA ALA A 35 -5.63 -0.60 -7.93
C ALA A 35 -4.75 -1.81 -7.53
N THR A 36 -4.69 -2.83 -8.38
CA THR A 36 -3.87 -4.04 -8.15
C THR A 36 -2.39 -3.70 -8.10
N LEU A 37 -1.91 -2.91 -9.06
CA LEU A 37 -0.51 -2.47 -9.10
C LEU A 37 -0.17 -1.54 -7.93
N ALA A 38 -1.06 -0.61 -7.59
CA ALA A 38 -0.87 0.29 -6.46
C ALA A 38 -0.82 -0.47 -5.12
N MET A 39 -1.69 -1.47 -4.92
CA MET A 39 -1.64 -2.33 -3.72
C MET A 39 -0.31 -3.08 -3.62
N ARG A 40 0.12 -3.73 -4.71
CA ARG A 40 1.42 -4.42 -4.77
C ARG A 40 2.56 -3.46 -4.42
N ASP A 41 2.64 -2.32 -5.11
CA ASP A 41 3.73 -1.36 -4.96
C ASP A 41 3.71 -0.68 -3.57
N ASN A 42 2.54 -0.52 -2.95
CA ASN A 42 2.40 -0.06 -1.57
C ASN A 42 2.95 -1.08 -0.57
N LEU A 43 2.63 -2.36 -0.73
CA LEU A 43 3.18 -3.43 0.11
C LEU A 43 4.68 -3.59 -0.09
N ASP A 44 5.18 -3.47 -1.32
CA ASP A 44 6.62 -3.53 -1.61
C ASP A 44 7.38 -2.37 -0.95
N SER A 45 6.87 -1.13 -1.04
CA SER A 45 7.43 0.01 -0.29
C SER A 45 7.40 -0.23 1.23
N LEU A 46 6.33 -0.84 1.74
CA LEU A 46 6.21 -1.17 3.16
C LEU A 46 7.21 -2.26 3.60
N TYR A 47 7.45 -3.29 2.78
CA TYR A 47 8.43 -4.32 3.08
C TYR A 47 9.88 -3.82 2.95
N LEU A 48 10.13 -2.86 2.05
CA LEU A 48 11.38 -2.13 2.02
C LEU A 48 11.59 -1.35 3.32
N LEU A 49 10.57 -0.64 3.81
CA LEU A 49 10.62 0.05 5.10
C LEU A 49 10.91 -0.90 6.25
N MET A 50 10.27 -2.07 6.27
CA MET A 50 10.51 -3.11 7.27
C MET A 50 11.98 -3.55 7.30
N SER A 51 12.57 -3.85 6.15
CA SER A 51 13.99 -4.27 6.10
C SER A 51 14.93 -3.18 6.60
N LYS A 52 14.68 -1.92 6.24
CA LYS A 52 15.43 -0.76 6.75
C LYS A 52 15.26 -0.55 8.26
N LEU A 53 14.05 -0.76 8.78
CA LEU A 53 13.77 -0.65 10.21
C LEU A 53 14.51 -1.74 11.00
N TYR A 54 14.50 -3.00 10.56
CA TYR A 54 15.29 -4.04 11.24
C TYR A 54 16.79 -3.76 11.23
N LEU A 55 17.32 -3.24 10.12
CA LEU A 55 18.74 -2.87 10.03
C LEU A 55 19.11 -1.75 11.03
N ARG A 56 18.22 -0.77 11.24
CA ARG A 56 18.42 0.29 12.24
C ARG A 56 18.07 -0.10 13.67
N ASN A 57 17.30 -1.18 13.86
CA ASN A 57 16.76 -1.60 15.16
C ASN A 57 17.04 -3.10 15.42
N PRO A 58 18.32 -3.51 15.59
CA PRO A 58 18.69 -4.91 15.72
C PRO A 58 18.10 -5.58 16.98
N ASP A 59 17.78 -4.83 18.02
CA ASP A 59 17.13 -5.39 19.21
C ASP A 59 15.68 -5.82 18.96
N GLU A 60 14.98 -5.17 18.03
CA GLU A 60 13.64 -5.58 17.62
C GLU A 60 13.68 -6.90 16.83
N LEU A 61 14.73 -7.09 16.01
CA LEU A 61 14.97 -8.38 15.36
C LEU A 61 15.16 -9.49 16.39
N LYS A 62 15.92 -9.26 17.47
CA LYS A 62 16.09 -10.25 18.56
C LYS A 62 14.74 -10.60 19.21
N LYS A 63 13.87 -9.60 19.44
CA LYS A 63 12.52 -9.81 20.02
C LYS A 63 11.60 -10.61 19.10
N SER A 64 11.84 -10.60 17.79
CA SER A 64 11.05 -11.38 16.83
C SER A 64 11.25 -12.89 16.99
N GLY A 65 12.35 -13.32 17.61
CA GLY A 65 12.70 -14.74 17.77
C GLY A 65 13.26 -15.40 16.50
N PHE A 66 13.43 -14.65 15.41
CA PHE A 66 14.02 -15.16 14.17
C PHE A 66 15.53 -14.92 14.08
N LEU A 67 16.21 -15.74 13.29
CA LEU A 67 17.66 -15.69 13.10
C LEU A 67 18.12 -14.47 12.30
N ASP A 68 17.29 -13.99 11.38
CA ASP A 68 17.64 -12.92 10.46
C ASP A 68 16.41 -12.10 10.02
N ALA A 69 16.67 -10.87 9.58
CA ALA A 69 15.62 -9.92 9.18
C ALA A 69 14.81 -10.36 7.96
N ARG A 70 15.37 -11.19 7.07
CA ARG A 70 14.66 -11.71 5.90
C ARG A 70 13.60 -12.73 6.35
N THR A 71 13.96 -13.61 7.28
CA THR A 71 13.05 -14.61 7.85
C THR A 71 11.95 -13.92 8.65
N ALA A 72 12.30 -12.97 9.54
CA ALA A 72 11.31 -12.17 10.26
C ALA A 72 10.36 -11.43 9.31
N GLY A 73 10.92 -10.76 8.30
CA GLY A 73 10.14 -10.02 7.31
C GLY A 73 9.21 -10.93 6.48
N LYS A 74 9.65 -12.13 6.12
CA LYS A 74 8.81 -13.11 5.41
C LYS A 74 7.58 -13.49 6.24
N GLN A 75 7.74 -13.70 7.55
CA GLN A 75 6.62 -14.07 8.42
C GLN A 75 5.60 -12.93 8.54
N VAL A 76 6.08 -11.69 8.70
CA VAL A 76 5.20 -10.50 8.72
C VAL A 76 4.47 -10.35 7.39
N ARG A 77 5.17 -10.49 6.26
CA ARG A 77 4.57 -10.47 4.92
C ARG A 77 3.47 -11.52 4.76
N MET A 78 3.76 -12.77 5.11
CA MET A 78 2.78 -13.86 5.04
C MET A 78 1.57 -13.55 5.93
N ALA A 79 1.79 -13.01 7.12
CA ALA A 79 0.70 -12.63 8.00
C ALA A 79 -0.21 -11.53 7.41
N ILE A 80 0.37 -10.52 6.74
CA ILE A 80 -0.39 -9.47 6.05
C ILE A 80 -1.15 -10.05 4.84
N GLU A 81 -0.44 -10.73 3.95
CA GLU A 81 -0.99 -11.19 2.66
C GLU A 81 -2.02 -12.29 2.82
N GLN A 82 -1.86 -13.16 3.82
CA GLN A 82 -2.81 -14.22 4.16
C GLN A 82 -3.79 -13.82 5.25
N GLN A 83 -3.77 -12.56 5.68
CA GLN A 83 -4.68 -12.00 6.70
C GLN A 83 -4.66 -12.79 8.02
N GLN A 84 -3.51 -13.35 8.37
CA GLN A 84 -3.33 -14.05 9.64
C GLN A 84 -3.21 -13.00 10.76
N PRO A 85 -3.89 -13.20 11.89
CA PRO A 85 -3.75 -12.30 13.04
C PRO A 85 -2.33 -12.35 13.58
N LEU A 86 -1.81 -11.21 14.04
CA LEU A 86 -0.56 -11.16 14.80
C LEU A 86 -0.90 -11.20 16.31
N PRO A 87 -0.68 -12.33 17.01
CA PRO A 87 -1.19 -12.51 18.38
C PRO A 87 -0.66 -11.48 19.38
N THR A 88 0.57 -11.00 19.17
CA THR A 88 1.22 -9.99 20.04
C THR A 88 0.47 -8.67 20.10
N LEU A 89 -0.38 -8.36 19.10
CA LEU A 89 -1.21 -7.16 19.07
C LEU A 89 -2.53 -7.30 19.84
N GLY A 90 -2.85 -8.49 20.36
CA GLY A 90 -4.04 -8.72 21.18
C GLY A 90 -5.35 -8.38 20.46
N GLY A 91 -5.42 -8.65 19.15
CA GLY A 91 -6.62 -8.39 18.32
C GLY A 91 -6.85 -6.92 17.95
N LYS A 92 -6.00 -5.99 18.38
CA LYS A 92 -6.06 -4.59 17.94
C LYS A 92 -5.80 -4.50 16.43
N LYS A 93 -6.43 -3.53 15.77
CA LYS A 93 -6.30 -3.26 14.33
C LYS A 93 -5.98 -1.80 14.06
N ASP A 94 -5.55 -1.50 12.83
CA ASP A 94 -5.33 -0.15 12.32
C ASP A 94 -4.51 0.75 13.27
N LEU A 95 -4.94 1.99 13.48
CA LEU A 95 -4.27 2.95 14.34
C LEU A 95 -4.20 2.49 15.81
N ALA A 96 -5.13 1.66 16.27
CA ALA A 96 -5.09 1.12 17.63
C ALA A 96 -3.97 0.07 17.79
N ALA A 97 -3.78 -0.79 16.79
CA ALA A 97 -2.63 -1.70 16.74
C ALA A 97 -1.32 -0.92 16.69
N LEU A 98 -1.25 0.09 15.83
CA LEU A 98 -0.04 0.91 15.66
C LEU A 98 0.31 1.69 16.93
N SER A 99 -0.69 2.29 17.58
CA SER A 99 -0.52 3.01 18.85
C SER A 99 -0.05 2.06 19.96
N TYR A 100 -0.58 0.84 20.01
CA TYR A 100 -0.15 -0.18 20.96
C TYR A 100 1.27 -0.67 20.66
N ALA A 101 1.61 -0.98 19.41
CA ALA A 101 2.96 -1.38 19.00
C ALA A 101 4.02 -0.33 19.34
N MET A 102 3.62 0.95 19.42
CA MET A 102 4.47 2.09 19.76
C MET A 102 4.23 2.61 21.20
N SER A 103 3.65 1.77 22.07
CA SER A 103 3.42 2.07 23.48
C SER A 103 4.50 1.44 24.38
N PRO A 104 4.79 1.99 25.56
CA PRO A 104 5.73 1.38 26.51
C PRO A 104 5.34 -0.04 26.96
N GLU A 105 4.05 -0.36 26.95
CA GLU A 105 3.48 -1.65 27.38
C GLU A 105 3.75 -2.78 26.38
N PHE A 106 4.03 -2.44 25.12
CA PHE A 106 4.32 -3.45 24.10
C PHE A 106 5.77 -3.93 24.17
N LEU A 107 5.95 -5.22 24.45
CA LEU A 107 7.25 -5.84 24.66
C LEU A 107 7.71 -6.73 23.48
N GLY A 108 6.86 -6.90 22.46
CA GLY A 108 7.19 -7.69 21.28
C GLY A 108 8.10 -6.94 20.30
N ASP A 109 8.34 -7.58 19.15
CA ASP A 109 8.98 -6.97 17.99
C ASP A 109 8.14 -5.80 17.45
N ARG A 110 8.60 -4.57 17.73
CA ARG A 110 7.95 -3.32 17.31
C ARG A 110 8.02 -3.12 15.82
N VAL A 111 9.10 -3.56 15.15
CA VAL A 111 9.23 -3.41 13.69
C VAL A 111 8.18 -4.27 13.00
N GLY A 112 8.12 -5.56 13.33
CA GLY A 112 7.11 -6.47 12.77
C GLY A 112 5.69 -6.03 13.08
N ALA A 113 5.41 -5.61 14.32
CA ALA A 113 4.07 -5.16 14.73
C ALA A 113 3.65 -3.85 14.06
N PHE A 114 4.56 -2.87 13.93
CA PHE A 114 4.29 -1.60 13.27
C PHE A 114 3.99 -1.81 11.77
N ILE A 115 4.80 -2.61 11.09
CA ILE A 115 4.62 -2.95 9.68
C ILE A 115 3.33 -3.75 9.46
N TYR A 116 3.06 -4.73 10.32
CA TYR A 116 1.83 -5.50 10.28
C TYR A 116 0.59 -4.62 10.45
N ALA A 117 0.59 -3.70 11.42
CA ALA A 117 -0.54 -2.79 11.64
C ALA A 117 -0.86 -1.95 10.41
N ILE A 118 0.17 -1.45 9.71
CA ILE A 118 0.01 -0.70 8.47
C ILE A 118 -0.47 -1.60 7.33
N GLY A 119 0.22 -2.72 7.09
CA GLY A 119 -0.08 -3.61 5.96
C GLY A 119 -1.48 -4.19 6.04
N SER A 120 -1.88 -4.71 7.21
CA SER A 120 -3.23 -5.22 7.44
C SER A 120 -4.31 -4.16 7.28
N MET A 121 -4.05 -2.91 7.69
CA MET A 121 -4.94 -1.77 7.45
C MET A 121 -5.07 -1.48 5.95
N LEU A 122 -3.98 -1.48 5.18
CA LEU A 122 -4.03 -1.28 3.73
C LEU A 122 -4.90 -2.34 3.06
N VAL A 123 -4.69 -3.61 3.39
CA VAL A 123 -5.50 -4.73 2.87
C VAL A 123 -6.97 -4.59 3.26
N THR A 124 -7.25 -4.19 4.51
CA THR A 124 -8.62 -3.97 5.01
C THR A 124 -9.31 -2.82 4.28
N ALA A 125 -8.60 -1.70 4.06
CA ALA A 125 -9.12 -0.54 3.33
C ALA A 125 -9.49 -0.87 1.87
N HIS A 126 -8.90 -1.92 1.32
CA HIS A 126 -9.19 -2.44 -0.02
C HIS A 126 -10.12 -3.67 0.00
N GLY A 127 -10.92 -3.84 1.05
CA GLY A 127 -11.92 -4.91 1.10
C GLY A 127 -11.34 -6.30 1.26
N ASN A 128 -10.19 -6.42 1.92
CA ASN A 128 -9.50 -7.69 2.17
C ASN A 128 -9.01 -8.39 0.89
N ARG A 129 -8.57 -7.61 -0.10
CA ARG A 129 -8.06 -8.11 -1.38
C ARG A 129 -6.69 -7.51 -1.71
N LEU A 130 -5.91 -8.26 -2.46
CA LEU A 130 -4.62 -7.84 -3.01
C LEU A 130 -4.67 -7.60 -4.52
N GLU A 131 -5.63 -8.24 -5.19
CA GLU A 131 -5.92 -8.08 -6.62
C GLU A 131 -7.40 -7.76 -6.77
N PHE A 132 -7.73 -6.93 -7.75
CA PHE A 132 -9.08 -6.38 -7.93
C PHE A 132 -9.59 -6.70 -9.32
N TYR A 133 -10.88 -7.01 -9.41
CA TYR A 133 -11.57 -7.38 -10.63
C TYR A 133 -12.84 -6.54 -10.80
N MET A 134 -13.45 -6.58 -11.99
CA MET A 134 -14.60 -5.74 -12.34
C MET A 134 -15.78 -5.88 -11.35
N THR A 135 -15.92 -7.03 -10.69
CA THR A 135 -16.96 -7.32 -9.70
C THR A 135 -16.68 -6.76 -8.30
N ASP A 136 -15.45 -6.32 -8.05
CA ASP A 136 -15.03 -5.83 -6.75
C ASP A 136 -15.38 -4.35 -6.58
N VAL A 137 -15.61 -3.97 -5.33
CA VAL A 137 -15.93 -2.60 -4.92
C VAL A 137 -14.86 -2.13 -3.95
N ILE A 138 -14.18 -1.04 -4.30
CA ILE A 138 -13.21 -0.38 -3.43
C ILE A 138 -13.81 0.95 -2.99
N ASN A 139 -13.98 1.14 -1.68
CA ASN A 139 -14.55 2.37 -1.14
C ASN A 139 -13.47 3.48 -1.14
N PRO A 140 -13.65 4.59 -1.90
CA PRO A 140 -12.66 5.67 -1.97
C PRO A 140 -12.37 6.30 -0.60
N THR A 141 -13.39 6.42 0.26
CA THR A 141 -13.24 6.97 1.61
C THR A 141 -12.33 6.10 2.47
N PHE A 142 -12.40 4.77 2.34
CA PHE A 142 -11.51 3.88 3.11
C PHE A 142 -10.06 3.97 2.63
N VAL A 143 -9.83 4.07 1.33
CA VAL A 143 -8.49 4.28 0.75
C VAL A 143 -7.92 5.64 1.17
N SER A 144 -8.75 6.69 1.15
CA SER A 144 -8.38 8.03 1.63
C SER A 144 -8.02 8.02 3.12
N ASN A 145 -8.83 7.36 3.95
CA ASN A 145 -8.55 7.19 5.38
C ASN A 145 -7.24 6.44 5.62
N ALA A 146 -6.93 5.43 4.79
CA ALA A 146 -5.66 4.73 4.85
C ALA A 146 -4.48 5.68 4.58
N ALA A 147 -4.58 6.58 3.60
CA ALA A 147 -3.54 7.59 3.33
C ALA A 147 -3.29 8.48 4.55
N ARG A 148 -4.35 9.01 5.17
CA ARG A 148 -4.25 9.82 6.39
C ARG A 148 -3.69 9.03 7.58
N ASN A 149 -3.99 7.75 7.67
CA ASN A 149 -3.42 6.88 8.72
C ASN A 149 -1.93 6.60 8.49
N ILE A 150 -1.45 6.51 7.24
CA ILE A 150 -0.01 6.43 6.94
C ILE A 150 0.72 7.70 7.39
N GLU A 151 0.13 8.88 7.20
CA GLU A 151 0.70 10.14 7.70
C GLU A 151 0.81 10.13 9.23
N LYS A 152 -0.26 9.70 9.92
CA LYS A 152 -0.25 9.53 11.38
C LYS A 152 0.79 8.50 11.82
N ALA A 153 0.94 7.40 11.09
CA ALA A 153 1.96 6.38 11.36
C ALA A 153 3.37 6.96 11.24
N THR A 154 3.62 7.77 10.21
CA THR A 154 4.89 8.46 9.99
C THR A 154 5.20 9.43 11.13
N TRP A 155 4.20 10.18 11.59
CA TRP A 155 4.33 11.05 12.75
C TRP A 155 4.63 10.24 14.02
N ILE A 156 3.86 9.18 14.30
CA ILE A 156 4.07 8.30 15.47
C ILE A 156 5.49 7.71 15.48
N LEU A 157 5.97 7.24 14.33
CA LEU A 157 7.32 6.69 14.19
C LEU A 157 8.41 7.72 14.55
N SER A 158 8.20 8.98 14.18
CA SER A 158 9.15 10.07 14.47
C SER A 158 9.10 10.60 15.89
N GLN A 159 7.93 10.53 16.56
CA GLN A 159 7.69 11.24 17.82
C GLN A 159 7.73 10.34 19.06
N ARG A 160 7.50 9.02 18.92
CA ARG A 160 7.42 8.14 20.09
C ARG A 160 8.81 7.84 20.64
N GLN A 161 8.99 8.14 21.92
CA GLN A 161 10.25 7.96 22.65
C GLN A 161 10.09 7.03 23.85
N ASN A 162 11.19 6.43 24.27
CA ASN A 162 11.31 5.70 25.52
C ASN A 162 11.44 6.65 26.72
N LYS A 163 11.56 6.11 27.93
CA LYS A 163 11.69 6.90 29.18
C LYS A 163 12.97 7.75 29.24
N ASN A 164 13.98 7.42 28.42
CA ASN A 164 15.25 8.13 28.34
C ASN A 164 15.23 9.23 27.27
N GLY A 165 14.11 9.42 26.55
CA GLY A 165 13.98 10.39 25.47
C GLY A 165 14.50 9.90 24.11
N GLU A 166 14.91 8.64 23.99
CA GLU A 166 15.37 8.07 22.72
C GLU A 166 14.17 7.56 21.91
N PRO A 167 14.20 7.63 20.56
CA PRO A 167 13.13 7.07 19.73
C PRO A 167 12.87 5.58 20.04
N LEU A 168 11.59 5.17 20.04
CA LEU A 168 11.23 3.75 20.19
C LEU A 168 11.68 2.90 19.00
N LEU A 169 11.74 3.51 17.82
CA LEU A 169 12.27 2.93 16.60
C LEU A 169 13.12 3.99 15.88
N PHE A 170 14.40 3.69 15.69
CA PHE A 170 15.31 4.52 14.91
C PHE A 170 14.94 4.43 13.42
N SER A 171 14.58 5.57 12.82
CA SER A 171 14.05 5.64 11.44
C SER A 171 14.76 6.72 10.61
N ASN A 172 14.20 7.92 10.45
CA ASN A 172 14.90 9.04 9.84
C ASN A 172 15.96 9.60 10.78
N GLU A 173 16.94 10.30 10.21
CA GLU A 173 18.00 10.97 10.96
C GLU A 173 18.30 12.31 10.30
N ILE A 174 18.41 13.35 11.11
CA ILE A 174 18.90 14.67 10.69
C ILE A 174 20.00 15.01 11.69
N SER A 175 21.23 15.09 11.22
CA SER A 175 22.42 15.37 12.00
C SER A 175 23.28 16.43 11.30
N GLU A 176 24.30 16.95 11.98
CA GLU A 176 25.27 17.87 11.36
C GLU A 176 26.07 17.20 10.23
N GLU A 177 26.20 15.88 10.27
CA GLU A 177 26.93 15.06 9.29
C GLU A 177 26.08 14.71 8.06
N GLY A 178 24.77 14.99 8.10
CA GLY A 178 23.84 14.77 7.00
C GLY A 178 22.44 14.37 7.43
N SER A 179 21.53 14.25 6.44
CA SER A 179 20.16 13.81 6.68
C SER A 179 19.81 12.53 5.91
N ASN A 180 19.18 11.58 6.59
CA ASN A 180 18.58 10.39 6.02
C ASN A 180 17.06 10.47 6.16
N LEU A 181 16.41 10.96 5.09
CA LEU A 181 14.95 11.07 4.98
C LEU A 181 14.32 9.90 4.21
N SER A 182 15.09 8.83 4.00
CA SER A 182 14.67 7.74 3.12
C SER A 182 13.45 6.98 3.65
N PHE A 183 13.10 7.08 4.94
CA PHE A 183 11.86 6.49 5.47
C PHE A 183 10.67 7.38 5.15
N ALA A 184 10.80 8.70 5.37
CA ALA A 184 9.77 9.67 5.02
C ALA A 184 9.44 9.63 3.52
N VAL A 185 10.45 9.46 2.66
CA VAL A 185 10.26 9.33 1.21
C VAL A 185 9.42 8.10 0.86
N GLU A 186 9.71 6.93 1.44
CA GLU A 186 8.92 5.71 1.15
C GLU A 186 7.49 5.80 1.67
N PHE A 187 7.24 6.40 2.85
CA PHE A 187 5.87 6.68 3.30
C PHE A 187 5.15 7.65 2.37
N GLY A 188 5.84 8.69 1.90
CA GLY A 188 5.29 9.66 0.95
C GLY A 188 4.85 9.02 -0.36
N LYS A 189 5.61 8.03 -0.87
CA LYS A 189 5.21 7.24 -2.06
C LYS A 189 3.91 6.46 -1.81
N ILE A 190 3.75 5.85 -0.65
CA ILE A 190 2.53 5.12 -0.28
C ILE A 190 1.34 6.09 -0.21
N VAL A 191 1.48 7.22 0.49
CA VAL A 191 0.45 8.27 0.60
C VAL A 191 0.03 8.75 -0.79
N ALA A 192 1.00 9.10 -1.64
CA ALA A 192 0.72 9.60 -2.99
C ALA A 192 -0.05 8.59 -3.85
N ARG A 193 0.30 7.29 -3.78
CA ARG A 193 -0.43 6.23 -4.51
C ARG A 193 -1.86 6.06 -3.99
N LEU A 194 -2.07 6.11 -2.68
CA LEU A 194 -3.40 6.02 -2.08
C LEU A 194 -4.28 7.23 -2.43
N ASP A 195 -3.72 8.44 -2.41
CA ASP A 195 -4.43 9.66 -2.79
C ASP A 195 -4.79 9.67 -4.28
N LEU A 196 -3.87 9.24 -5.15
CA LEU A 196 -4.16 9.08 -6.58
C LEU A 196 -5.26 8.05 -6.81
N LEU A 197 -5.16 6.87 -6.17
CA LEU A 197 -6.17 5.82 -6.30
C LEU A 197 -7.55 6.30 -5.84
N THR A 198 -7.61 7.05 -4.74
CA THR A 198 -8.86 7.67 -4.24
C THR A 198 -9.52 8.52 -5.34
N GLN A 199 -8.77 9.43 -5.98
CA GLN A 199 -9.30 10.28 -7.05
C GLN A 199 -9.78 9.46 -8.25
N MET A 200 -9.07 8.40 -8.63
CA MET A 200 -9.47 7.54 -9.74
C MET A 200 -10.75 6.75 -9.43
N LEU A 201 -10.91 6.29 -8.19
CA LEU A 201 -12.13 5.60 -7.75
C LEU A 201 -13.32 6.56 -7.73
N ASP A 202 -13.16 7.77 -7.18
CA ASP A 202 -14.20 8.81 -7.20
C ASP A 202 -14.65 9.13 -8.63
N GLU A 203 -13.69 9.28 -9.54
CA GLU A 203 -13.98 9.54 -10.95
C GLU A 203 -14.72 8.36 -11.62
N ARG A 204 -14.35 7.11 -11.31
CA ARG A 204 -15.08 5.92 -11.78
C ARG A 204 -16.54 5.96 -11.34
N TYR A 205 -16.80 6.21 -10.05
CA TYR A 205 -18.18 6.26 -9.54
C TYR A 205 -18.99 7.41 -10.12
N ARG A 206 -18.36 8.60 -10.28
CA ARG A 206 -18.99 9.75 -10.95
C ARG A 206 -19.39 9.41 -12.39
N ARG A 207 -18.51 8.75 -13.16
CA ARG A 207 -18.78 8.35 -14.55
C ARG A 207 -19.89 7.31 -14.64
N ILE A 208 -19.93 6.33 -13.75
CA ILE A 208 -21.02 5.33 -13.70
C ILE A 208 -22.36 6.05 -13.49
N GLY A 209 -22.43 6.99 -12.55
CA GLY A 209 -23.64 7.79 -12.29
C GLY A 209 -24.05 8.64 -13.50
N LEU A 210 -23.10 9.32 -14.15
CA LEU A 210 -23.36 10.13 -15.34
C LEU A 210 -23.86 9.30 -16.52
N ASN A 211 -23.24 8.15 -16.79
CA ASN A 211 -23.64 7.25 -17.87
C ASN A 211 -25.05 6.69 -17.64
N TYR A 212 -25.40 6.39 -16.39
CA TYR A 212 -26.76 5.97 -16.02
C TYR A 212 -27.79 7.10 -16.20
N ALA A 213 -27.46 8.32 -15.81
CA ALA A 213 -28.35 9.47 -16.05
C ALA A 213 -28.56 9.74 -17.55
N GLN A 214 -27.49 9.63 -18.35
CA GLN A 214 -27.57 9.75 -19.81
C GLN A 214 -28.46 8.67 -20.42
N SER A 215 -28.34 7.40 -20.00
CA SER A 215 -29.17 6.32 -20.54
C SER A 215 -30.66 6.52 -20.23
N LEU A 216 -31.02 7.07 -19.07
CA LEU A 216 -32.39 7.45 -18.73
C LEU A 216 -32.94 8.62 -19.60
N LEU A 217 -32.09 9.56 -20.00
CA LEU A 217 -32.49 10.63 -20.92
C LEU A 217 -32.81 10.05 -22.31
N PHE A 218 -31.99 9.14 -22.82
CA PHE A 218 -32.23 8.50 -24.12
C PHE A 218 -33.37 7.48 -24.14
N LEU A 219 -33.81 6.98 -22.97
CA LEU A 219 -35.03 6.16 -22.86
C LEU A 219 -36.32 7.00 -22.98
N ASN A 220 -36.25 8.31 -22.78
CA ASN A 220 -37.41 9.21 -22.87
C ASN A 220 -37.52 9.98 -24.19
N PHE A 221 -36.51 9.88 -25.07
CA PHE A 221 -36.64 10.37 -26.44
C PHE A 221 -37.09 9.21 -27.34
N LEU A 222 -38.36 9.21 -27.73
CA LEU A 222 -38.80 8.47 -28.92
C LEU A 222 -38.14 9.13 -30.15
N PRO A 223 -37.66 8.35 -31.13
CA PRO A 223 -37.08 8.92 -32.34
C PRO A 223 -38.11 9.82 -33.03
N VAL A 224 -37.74 11.07 -33.27
CA VAL A 224 -38.46 11.98 -34.16
C VAL A 224 -37.60 12.06 -35.42
N GLN A 225 -38.12 11.45 -36.49
CA GLN A 225 -37.61 11.33 -37.87
C GLN A 225 -36.27 12.01 -38.20
#